data_AF-A0A162CTA9-F1
#
_entry.id   AF-A0A162CTA9-F1
#
_cell.length_a   1.000
_cell.length_b   1.000
_cell.length_c   1.000
_cell.angle_alpha   90.00
_cell.angle_beta   90.00
_cell.angle_gamma   90.00
#
_symmetry.space_group_name_H-M   'P 1'
#
loop_
_entity.id
_entity.type
_entity.pdbx_description
1 polymer ?
#
loop_
_entity_poly.entity_id
_entity_poly.type
_entity_poly.pdbx_seq_one_letter_code
_entity_poly.pdbx_strand_id
1 'polypeptide(L)'
;MYASGCRELQRELTVTVVIEILDPAAFLALLVFAAISGRGVTKRNLRLVVSMPRRVAAPFSSRGSMPVIRFVREGRDVECFPGENLRAVAVREGIQLYGLKGQLGNCGGCGQCSTCFVKVEGETSTAAMSARTAVEEVKLRRRPKGWRLACQSLVEQSVVVVTKPQVSMPDQTKRVAAALAAPLPPGPLEWPGASAVDLDADDESATDETMQPLEASGQGSPATPGEER
;
A
#
# COMPACT_ATOMS: atom_id res chain seq x y z
N MET A 1 11.50 -53.33 33.58
CA MET A 1 11.87 -52.00 34.14
C MET A 1 13.03 -51.49 33.29
N TYR A 2 13.01 -50.41 32.53
CA TYR A 2 12.11 -49.27 32.36
C TYR A 2 12.29 -48.79 30.91
N ALA A 3 11.22 -48.66 30.14
CA ALA A 3 11.24 -47.96 28.85
C ALA A 3 9.90 -47.24 28.66
N SER A 4 9.78 -46.03 29.19
CA SER A 4 8.75 -45.03 28.85
C SER A 4 8.98 -43.80 29.72
N GLY A 5 9.39 -42.69 29.12
CA GLY A 5 9.52 -41.42 29.85
C GLY A 5 10.53 -40.46 29.23
N CYS A 6 10.27 -40.00 28.00
CA CYS A 6 11.00 -38.83 27.47
C CYS A 6 10.32 -38.13 26.27
N ARG A 7 9.14 -38.57 25.81
CA ARG A 7 8.45 -37.95 24.67
C ARG A 7 7.25 -37.05 25.04
N GLU A 8 6.81 -37.09 26.29
CA GLU A 8 5.66 -36.30 26.78
C GLU A 8 6.06 -34.86 27.16
N LEU A 9 7.19 -34.69 27.87
CA LEU A 9 7.62 -33.36 28.38
C LEU A 9 8.00 -32.35 27.29
N GLN A 10 8.39 -32.81 26.09
CA GLN A 10 8.80 -31.90 25.01
C GLN A 10 7.60 -31.35 24.21
N ARG A 11 6.41 -31.95 24.35
CA ARG A 11 5.17 -31.46 23.72
C ARG A 11 4.44 -30.44 24.58
N GLU A 12 4.53 -30.52 25.90
CA GLU A 12 3.87 -29.56 26.79
C GLU A 12 4.55 -28.19 26.76
N LEU A 13 5.89 -28.13 26.74
CA LEU A 13 6.61 -26.84 26.69
C LEU A 13 6.37 -26.04 25.39
N THR A 14 6.01 -26.69 24.28
CA THR A 14 5.74 -25.99 23.01
C THR A 14 4.30 -25.48 22.90
N VAL A 15 3.35 -26.00 23.68
CA VAL A 15 1.95 -25.54 23.65
C VAL A 15 1.78 -24.29 24.51
N THR A 16 2.39 -24.24 25.69
CA THR A 16 2.23 -23.09 26.61
C THR A 16 2.88 -21.82 26.06
N VAL A 17 4.02 -21.93 25.37
CA VAL A 17 4.73 -20.77 24.78
C VAL A 17 3.97 -20.18 23.58
N VAL A 18 3.14 -20.96 22.88
CA VAL A 18 2.30 -20.46 21.77
C VAL A 18 1.07 -19.72 22.27
N ILE A 19 0.62 -20.00 23.51
CA ILE A 19 -0.56 -19.36 24.11
C ILE A 19 -0.24 -17.94 24.59
N GLU A 20 0.99 -17.64 25.04
CA GLU A 20 1.36 -16.28 25.46
C GLU A 20 1.58 -15.28 24.32
N ILE A 21 1.66 -15.73 23.05
CA ILE A 21 1.98 -14.88 21.89
C ILE A 21 0.72 -14.41 21.14
N LEU A 22 -0.45 -15.01 21.37
CA LEU A 22 -1.70 -14.48 20.85
C LEU A 22 -2.36 -13.57 21.88
N ASP A 23 -2.64 -12.32 21.47
CA ASP A 23 -3.59 -11.43 22.14
C ASP A 23 -4.85 -12.23 22.53
N PRO A 24 -5.26 -12.24 23.82
CA PRO A 24 -6.39 -13.03 24.30
C PRO A 24 -7.68 -12.77 23.50
N ALA A 25 -7.82 -11.60 22.88
CA ALA A 25 -8.94 -11.28 21.99
C ALA A 25 -8.96 -12.13 20.70
N ALA A 26 -7.80 -12.44 20.13
CA ALA A 26 -7.67 -13.25 18.92
C ALA A 26 -8.00 -14.73 19.17
N PHE A 27 -7.67 -15.24 20.37
CA PHE A 27 -7.99 -16.61 20.76
C PHE A 27 -9.50 -16.79 21.01
N LEU A 28 -10.13 -15.81 21.67
CA LEU A 28 -11.58 -15.80 21.88
C LEU A 28 -12.33 -15.74 20.53
N ALA A 29 -11.87 -14.90 19.59
CA ALA A 29 -12.47 -14.79 18.27
C ALA A 29 -12.41 -16.11 17.48
N LEU A 30 -11.32 -16.88 17.61
CA LEU A 30 -11.14 -18.16 16.94
C LEU A 30 -12.09 -19.24 17.51
N LEU A 31 -12.29 -19.26 18.83
CA LEU A 31 -13.22 -20.16 19.49
C LEU A 31 -14.68 -19.84 19.14
N VAL A 32 -15.03 -18.56 19.07
CA VAL A 32 -16.36 -18.11 18.65
C VAL A 32 -16.63 -18.47 17.19
N PHE A 33 -15.64 -18.33 16.30
CA PHE A 33 -15.76 -18.74 14.88
C PHE A 33 -15.97 -20.25 14.72
N ALA A 34 -15.30 -21.07 15.54
CA ALA A 34 -15.45 -22.51 15.54
C ALA A 34 -16.82 -22.96 16.09
N ALA A 35 -17.33 -22.27 17.11
CA ALA A 35 -18.65 -22.55 17.70
C ALA A 35 -19.81 -22.20 16.76
N ILE A 36 -19.69 -21.14 15.95
CA ILE A 36 -20.77 -20.69 15.04
C ILE A 36 -20.87 -21.57 13.78
N SER A 37 -19.78 -22.17 13.28
CA SER A 37 -19.79 -22.88 11.98
C SER A 37 -20.09 -24.37 12.03
N GLY A 38 -20.26 -24.97 13.22
CA GLY A 38 -20.73 -26.36 13.37
C GLY A 38 -19.86 -27.45 12.72
N ARG A 39 -18.62 -27.16 12.30
CA ARG A 39 -17.72 -28.12 11.67
C ARG A 39 -16.50 -28.35 12.55
N GLY A 40 -16.42 -29.54 13.13
CA GLY A 40 -15.29 -29.98 13.94
C GLY A 40 -13.94 -29.81 13.22
N VAL A 41 -12.99 -29.18 13.92
CA VAL A 41 -11.63 -28.93 13.43
C VAL A 41 -10.86 -30.26 13.44
N THR A 42 -10.74 -30.91 12.29
CA THR A 42 -9.84 -32.07 12.14
C THR A 42 -8.42 -31.62 11.78
N LYS A 43 -7.39 -32.34 12.25
CA LYS A 43 -5.96 -32.06 12.01
C LYS A 43 -5.58 -31.82 10.53
N ARG A 44 -6.41 -32.26 9.58
CA ARG A 44 -6.21 -32.04 8.14
C ARG A 44 -6.64 -30.64 7.68
N ASN A 45 -7.71 -30.06 8.24
CA ASN A 45 -8.18 -28.72 7.86
C ASN A 45 -7.34 -27.58 8.45
N LEU A 46 -6.63 -27.82 9.57
CA LEU A 46 -5.70 -26.83 10.13
C LEU A 46 -4.51 -26.54 9.19
N ARG A 47 -4.14 -27.50 8.34
CA ARG A 47 -2.99 -27.36 7.42
C ARG A 47 -3.28 -26.51 6.20
N LEU A 48 -4.56 -26.26 5.88
CA LEU A 48 -4.97 -25.48 4.71
C LEU A 48 -5.15 -23.98 5.00
N VAL A 49 -5.46 -23.62 6.25
CA VAL A 49 -5.69 -22.21 6.63
C VAL A 49 -4.38 -21.47 7.00
N VAL A 50 -3.30 -22.22 7.27
CA VAL A 50 -2.00 -21.66 7.72
C VAL A 50 -0.98 -21.54 6.57
N SER A 51 -1.39 -21.80 5.32
CA SER A 51 -0.52 -21.63 4.14
C SER A 51 -1.03 -20.55 3.19
N MET A 52 -1.35 -19.38 3.74
CA MET A 52 -1.03 -18.15 3.01
C MET A 52 0.41 -17.82 3.36
N PRO A 53 1.36 -17.89 2.41
CA PRO A 53 2.57 -17.15 2.60
C PRO A 53 2.12 -15.69 2.68
N ARG A 54 2.07 -15.15 3.89
CA ARG A 54 2.43 -13.75 4.12
C ARG A 54 3.72 -13.61 3.32
N ARG A 55 3.65 -13.02 2.12
CA ARG A 55 4.81 -12.35 1.55
C ARG A 55 5.06 -11.20 2.51
N VAL A 56 5.71 -11.54 3.62
CA VAL A 56 6.56 -10.62 4.36
C VAL A 56 7.35 -9.95 3.24
N ALA A 57 7.12 -8.64 3.07
CA ALA A 57 7.96 -7.81 2.23
C ALA A 57 9.39 -8.27 2.50
N ALA A 58 10.10 -8.69 1.45
CA ALA A 58 11.44 -9.23 1.59
C ALA A 58 12.22 -8.30 2.54
N PRO A 59 12.97 -8.84 3.51
CA PRO A 59 13.74 -8.01 4.42
C PRO A 59 14.54 -7.04 3.56
N PHE A 60 14.48 -5.75 3.91
CA PHE A 60 15.21 -4.65 3.31
C PHE A 60 16.65 -5.10 3.05
N SER A 61 16.89 -5.63 1.86
CA SER A 61 18.02 -6.52 1.63
C SER A 61 19.19 -5.67 1.21
N SER A 62 19.68 -4.81 2.12
CA SER A 62 21.04 -4.23 2.15
C SER A 62 21.70 -3.96 0.78
N ARG A 63 20.96 -3.49 -0.21
CA ARG A 63 21.40 -3.37 -1.60
C ARG A 63 20.78 -2.17 -2.25
N GLY A 64 21.63 -1.22 -2.59
CA GLY A 64 21.40 -0.28 -3.69
C GLY A 64 20.88 1.08 -3.25
N SER A 65 21.53 2.08 -3.83
CA SER A 65 21.02 3.44 -4.03
C SER A 65 19.51 3.49 -4.29
N MET A 66 18.84 4.56 -3.85
CA MET A 66 17.43 4.78 -4.17
C MET A 66 17.21 4.67 -5.68
N PRO A 67 16.34 3.75 -6.15
CA PRO A 67 16.05 3.62 -7.56
C PRO A 67 15.38 4.88 -8.11
N VAL A 68 15.74 5.21 -9.35
CA VAL A 68 15.19 6.35 -10.07
C VAL A 68 14.34 5.84 -11.23
N ILE A 69 13.10 6.31 -11.28
CA ILE A 69 12.16 6.06 -12.37
C ILE A 69 12.18 7.26 -13.31
N ARG A 70 12.61 7.05 -14.55
CA ARG A 70 12.55 8.07 -15.60
C ARG A 70 11.26 7.94 -16.39
N PHE A 71 10.38 8.93 -16.25
CA PHE A 71 9.14 9.03 -16.99
C PHE A 71 9.37 9.77 -18.32
N VAL A 72 9.45 9.02 -19.43
CA VAL A 72 9.89 9.56 -20.74
C VAL A 72 8.94 10.61 -21.30
N ARG A 73 7.62 10.40 -21.13
CA ARG A 73 6.60 11.31 -21.68
C ARG A 73 6.64 12.66 -20.99
N GLU A 74 6.75 12.62 -19.67
CA GLU A 74 6.81 13.79 -18.78
C GLU A 74 8.21 14.41 -18.75
N GLY A 75 9.26 13.66 -19.13
CA GLY A 75 10.65 14.12 -19.05
C GLY A 75 11.12 14.34 -17.61
N ARG A 76 10.58 13.55 -16.67
CA ARG A 76 10.84 13.69 -15.23
C ARG A 76 11.49 12.44 -14.68
N ASP A 77 12.51 12.64 -13.85
CA ASP A 77 13.13 11.60 -13.05
C ASP A 77 12.58 11.68 -11.63
N VAL A 78 12.17 10.53 -11.11
CA VAL A 78 11.51 10.42 -9.81
C VAL A 78 12.20 9.36 -8.97
N GLU A 79 12.52 9.72 -7.74
CA GLU A 79 13.11 8.83 -6.77
C GLU A 79 12.03 8.00 -6.05
N CYS A 80 12.35 6.74 -5.79
CA CYS A 80 11.47 5.82 -5.07
C CYS A 80 12.27 4.86 -4.21
N PHE A 81 11.59 4.22 -3.27
CA PHE A 81 12.19 3.15 -2.49
C PHE A 81 12.21 1.84 -3.28
N PRO A 82 13.22 0.97 -3.08
CA PRO A 82 13.16 -0.40 -3.56
C PRO A 82 11.92 -1.10 -3.00
N GLY A 83 11.17 -1.76 -3.88
CA GLY A 83 9.90 -2.40 -3.57
C GLY A 83 8.68 -1.45 -3.60
N GLU A 84 8.84 -0.16 -3.89
CA GLU A 84 7.71 0.77 -3.95
C GLU A 84 6.82 0.52 -5.18
N ASN A 85 5.52 0.70 -5.02
CA ASN A 85 4.56 0.48 -6.11
C ASN A 85 4.65 1.61 -7.15
N LEU A 86 4.86 1.25 -8.42
CA LEU A 86 5.03 2.23 -9.50
C LEU A 86 3.84 3.18 -9.66
N ARG A 87 2.60 2.69 -9.45
CA ARG A 87 1.42 3.57 -9.49
C ARG A 87 1.43 4.57 -8.33
N ALA A 88 1.77 4.12 -7.12
CA ALA A 88 1.79 4.99 -5.95
C ALA A 88 2.79 6.14 -6.14
N VAL A 89 4.01 5.81 -6.59
CA VAL A 89 5.04 6.80 -6.92
C VAL A 89 4.56 7.81 -7.97
N ALA A 90 4.00 7.32 -9.07
CA ALA A 90 3.52 8.19 -10.15
C ALA A 90 2.40 9.13 -9.67
N VAL A 91 1.45 8.62 -8.87
CA VAL A 91 0.35 9.44 -8.34
C VAL A 91 0.87 10.48 -7.33
N ARG A 92 1.80 10.10 -6.44
CA ARG A 92 2.45 11.00 -5.48
C ARG A 92 3.12 12.17 -6.18
N GLU A 93 3.82 11.91 -7.29
CA GLU A 93 4.54 12.93 -8.06
C GLU A 93 3.70 13.68 -9.09
N GLY A 94 2.39 13.43 -9.15
CA GLY A 94 1.49 14.05 -10.13
C GLY A 94 1.74 13.59 -11.58
N ILE A 95 2.40 12.45 -11.78
CA ILE A 95 2.61 11.84 -13.10
C ILE A 95 1.29 11.22 -13.59
N GLN A 96 0.78 11.75 -14.70
CA GLN A 96 -0.52 11.36 -15.22
C GLN A 96 -0.47 10.01 -15.96
N LEU A 97 -0.72 8.91 -15.24
CA LEU A 97 -0.79 7.55 -15.81
C LEU A 97 -2.05 7.32 -16.68
N TYR A 98 -3.16 7.95 -16.31
CA TYR A 98 -4.46 7.70 -16.94
C TYR A 98 -4.77 8.69 -18.06
N GLY A 99 -5.40 8.22 -19.14
CA GLY A 99 -6.16 9.11 -20.03
C GLY A 99 -7.49 9.53 -19.40
N LEU A 100 -8.24 10.40 -20.07
CA LEU A 100 -9.50 10.96 -19.56
C LEU A 100 -10.48 9.90 -19.01
N LYS A 101 -10.76 8.85 -19.80
CA LYS A 101 -11.63 7.74 -19.37
C LYS A 101 -11.06 6.96 -18.18
N GLY A 102 -9.74 6.86 -18.08
CA GLY A 102 -9.07 6.15 -16.99
C GLY A 102 -9.09 6.92 -15.67
N GLN A 103 -9.09 8.27 -15.72
CA GLN A 103 -9.19 9.09 -14.51
C GLN A 103 -10.53 8.84 -13.80
N LEU A 104 -11.62 8.69 -14.55
CA LEU A 104 -12.95 8.48 -13.99
C LEU A 104 -13.26 7.02 -13.64
N GLY A 105 -12.56 6.05 -14.23
CA GLY A 105 -12.89 4.62 -14.15
C GLY A 105 -11.72 3.70 -13.75
N ASN A 106 -10.72 4.20 -13.03
CA ASN A 106 -9.64 3.35 -12.51
C ASN A 106 -10.06 2.64 -11.21
N CYS A 107 -9.52 1.44 -10.98
CA CYS A 107 -9.83 0.62 -9.80
C CYS A 107 -9.01 0.97 -8.55
N GLY A 108 -8.39 2.14 -8.48
CA GLY A 108 -7.55 2.51 -7.33
C GLY A 108 -6.24 1.71 -7.15
N GLY A 109 -5.98 0.71 -7.99
CA GLY A 109 -4.78 -0.14 -7.91
C GLY A 109 -5.06 -1.60 -7.52
N CYS A 110 -6.31 -2.03 -7.40
CA CYS A 110 -6.68 -3.40 -7.00
C CYS A 110 -6.53 -4.47 -8.11
N GLY A 111 -5.88 -4.16 -9.23
CA GLY A 111 -5.72 -5.09 -10.36
C GLY A 111 -7.00 -5.47 -11.13
N GLN A 112 -8.15 -4.86 -10.81
CA GLN A 112 -9.43 -5.20 -11.45
C GLN A 112 -9.59 -4.57 -12.85
N CYS A 113 -9.07 -3.35 -13.02
CA CYS A 113 -9.02 -2.68 -14.31
C CYS A 113 -7.66 -2.86 -15.00
N SER A 114 -7.60 -2.59 -16.31
CA SER A 114 -6.37 -2.55 -17.08
C SER A 114 -6.04 -1.13 -17.56
N THR A 115 -6.28 -0.11 -16.73
CA THR A 115 -6.03 1.30 -17.11
C THR A 115 -4.67 1.83 -16.66
N CYS A 116 -4.01 1.13 -15.72
CA CYS A 116 -2.69 1.48 -15.18
C CYS A 116 -1.53 0.96 -16.05
N PHE A 117 -1.72 0.80 -17.38
CA PHE A 117 -0.66 0.27 -18.25
C PHE A 117 0.49 1.27 -18.41
N VAL A 118 1.70 0.74 -18.44
CA VAL A 118 2.94 1.45 -18.75
C VAL A 118 3.79 0.55 -19.64
N LYS A 119 4.68 1.14 -20.44
CA LYS A 119 5.71 0.36 -21.14
C LYS A 119 7.04 0.58 -20.44
N VAL A 120 7.67 -0.52 -20.06
CA VAL A 120 8.99 -0.54 -19.45
C VAL A 120 10.00 -0.76 -20.56
N GLU A 121 11.01 0.10 -20.63
CA GLU A 121 12.06 0.08 -21.65
C GLU A 121 13.42 -0.21 -21.00
N GLY A 122 14.36 -0.74 -21.79
CA GLY A 122 15.74 -1.02 -21.36
C GLY A 122 16.00 -2.50 -21.09
N GLU A 123 17.29 -2.86 -21.13
CA GLU A 123 17.77 -4.24 -20.98
C GLU A 123 17.52 -4.80 -19.57
N THR A 124 17.52 -3.93 -18.56
CA THR A 124 17.23 -4.28 -17.16
C THR A 124 15.73 -4.39 -16.86
N SER A 125 14.83 -4.16 -17.84
CA SER A 125 13.38 -4.11 -17.62
C SER A 125 12.76 -5.32 -16.92
N THR A 126 13.34 -6.52 -17.08
CA THR A 126 12.88 -7.74 -16.40
C THR A 126 13.40 -7.88 -14.98
N ALA A 127 14.55 -7.30 -14.67
CA ALA A 127 15.18 -7.36 -13.34
C ALA A 127 14.86 -6.12 -12.48
N ALA A 128 14.54 -5.00 -13.11
CA ALA A 128 14.30 -3.73 -12.43
C ALA A 128 12.96 -3.67 -11.70
N MET A 129 12.07 -4.63 -11.94
CA MET A 129 10.74 -4.66 -11.36
C MET A 129 10.36 -6.06 -10.91
N SER A 130 9.42 -6.15 -9.97
CA SER A 130 8.88 -7.43 -9.52
C SER A 130 8.38 -8.30 -10.66
N ALA A 131 8.42 -9.61 -10.46
CA ALA A 131 7.87 -10.58 -11.40
C ALA A 131 6.40 -10.28 -11.72
N ARG A 132 5.97 -10.63 -12.94
CA ARG A 132 4.59 -10.43 -13.39
C ARG A 132 3.63 -11.24 -12.52
N THR A 133 2.53 -10.62 -12.13
CA THR A 133 1.47 -11.29 -11.38
C THR A 133 0.52 -12.04 -12.31
N ALA A 134 -0.21 -13.04 -11.80
CA ALA A 134 -1.20 -13.77 -12.60
C ALA A 134 -2.29 -12.85 -13.17
N VAL A 135 -2.73 -11.85 -12.40
CA VAL A 135 -3.69 -10.83 -12.84
C VAL A 135 -3.13 -10.04 -14.01
N GLU A 136 -1.88 -9.60 -13.90
CA GLU A 136 -1.19 -8.86 -14.95
C GLU A 136 -1.04 -9.69 -16.23
N GLU A 137 -0.71 -10.97 -16.10
CA GLU A 137 -0.57 -11.88 -17.24
C GLU A 137 -1.89 -12.04 -18.01
N VAL A 138 -3.00 -12.24 -17.29
CA VAL A 138 -4.32 -12.35 -17.88
C VAL A 138 -4.75 -11.04 -18.54
N LYS A 139 -4.60 -9.90 -17.85
CA LYS A 139 -5.07 -8.58 -18.34
C LYS A 139 -4.24 -8.07 -19.53
N LEU A 140 -2.96 -8.44 -19.62
CA LEU A 140 -2.06 -7.97 -20.68
C LEU A 140 -1.77 -9.01 -21.77
N ARG A 141 -2.43 -10.18 -21.75
CA ARG A 141 -2.23 -11.27 -22.73
C ARG A 141 -2.26 -10.83 -24.21
N ARG A 142 -3.07 -9.82 -24.55
CA ARG A 142 -3.22 -9.30 -25.92
C ARG A 142 -2.44 -7.99 -26.17
N ARG A 143 -1.53 -7.62 -25.28
CA ARG A 143 -0.73 -6.40 -25.37
C ARG A 143 0.72 -6.73 -25.76
N PRO A 144 1.46 -5.77 -26.34
CA PRO A 144 2.86 -5.97 -26.68
C PRO A 144 3.71 -6.34 -25.45
N LYS A 145 4.82 -7.02 -25.70
CA LYS A 145 5.84 -7.31 -24.68
C LYS A 145 6.38 -5.99 -24.08
N GLY A 146 6.85 -6.05 -22.83
CA GLY A 146 7.33 -4.88 -22.08
C GLY A 146 6.23 -4.03 -21.46
N TRP A 147 4.95 -4.28 -21.76
CA TRP A 147 3.85 -3.62 -21.09
C TRP A 147 3.66 -4.23 -19.69
N ARG A 148 3.55 -3.36 -18.69
CA ARG A 148 3.29 -3.71 -17.31
C ARG A 148 2.07 -2.97 -16.77
N LEU A 149 1.42 -3.53 -15.75
CA LEU A 149 0.45 -2.81 -14.93
C LEU A 149 1.20 -2.13 -13.80
N ALA A 150 1.29 -0.79 -13.82
CA ALA A 150 1.99 -0.02 -12.80
C ALA A 150 1.48 -0.31 -11.38
N CYS A 151 0.18 -0.60 -11.26
CA CYS A 151 -0.45 -0.96 -9.98
C CYS A 151 -0.07 -2.35 -9.45
N GLN A 152 0.39 -3.26 -10.30
CA GLN A 152 0.84 -4.60 -9.89
C GLN A 152 2.36 -4.75 -9.90
N SER A 153 3.08 -3.65 -10.06
CA SER A 153 4.53 -3.65 -10.25
C SER A 153 5.24 -2.91 -9.14
N LEU A 154 6.22 -3.56 -8.53
CA LEU A 154 7.12 -2.97 -7.55
C LEU A 154 8.45 -2.67 -8.23
N VAL A 155 9.04 -1.51 -7.92
CA VAL A 155 10.30 -1.05 -8.51
C VAL A 155 11.46 -1.47 -7.62
N GLU A 156 12.36 -2.29 -8.15
CA GLU A 156 13.53 -2.80 -7.40
C GLU A 156 14.81 -2.08 -7.81
N GLN A 157 14.91 -1.61 -9.06
CA GLN A 157 16.07 -0.92 -9.61
C GLN A 157 15.63 0.25 -10.51
N SER A 158 16.56 1.16 -10.80
CA SER A 158 16.30 2.31 -11.67
C SER A 158 15.82 1.86 -13.05
N VAL A 159 14.79 2.52 -13.57
CA VAL A 159 14.04 2.04 -14.73
C VAL A 159 13.50 3.19 -15.58
N VAL A 160 13.42 2.98 -16.90
CA VAL A 160 12.82 3.91 -17.85
C VAL A 160 11.40 3.47 -18.19
N VAL A 161 10.44 4.37 -17.97
CA VAL A 161 9.01 4.09 -18.10
C VAL A 161 8.35 5.07 -19.06
N VAL A 162 7.60 4.52 -20.03
CA VAL A 162 6.74 5.29 -20.92
C VAL A 162 5.30 5.18 -20.42
N THR A 163 4.74 6.31 -19.96
CA THR A 163 3.33 6.42 -19.59
C THR A 163 2.44 6.42 -20.84
N LYS A 164 1.20 5.95 -20.69
CA LYS A 164 0.18 5.91 -21.77
C LYS A 164 0.72 5.38 -23.12
N PRO A 165 1.36 4.20 -23.18
CA PRO A 165 1.98 3.67 -24.40
C PRO A 165 1.03 3.46 -25.59
N GLN A 166 -0.29 3.46 -25.37
CA GLN A 166 -1.32 3.42 -26.42
C GLN A 166 -1.51 4.75 -27.16
N VAL A 167 -1.08 5.87 -26.57
CA VAL A 167 -1.17 7.20 -27.20
C VAL A 167 0.22 7.56 -27.72
N SER A 168 0.34 7.63 -29.05
CA SER A 168 1.58 8.09 -29.70
C SER A 168 1.90 9.52 -29.28
N MET A 169 3.19 9.80 -29.06
CA MET A 169 3.71 11.15 -28.82
C MET A 169 4.64 11.54 -29.97
N PRO A 170 4.80 12.85 -30.25
CA PRO A 170 5.82 13.33 -31.16
C PRO A 170 7.20 12.79 -30.76
N ASP A 171 7.96 12.31 -31.75
CA ASP A 171 9.34 11.81 -31.59
C ASP A 171 9.52 10.75 -30.49
N GLN A 172 8.49 9.94 -30.21
CA GLN A 172 8.52 8.95 -29.14
C GLN A 172 9.78 8.07 -29.16
N THR A 173 10.17 7.54 -30.33
CA THR A 173 11.37 6.72 -30.48
C THR A 173 12.64 7.46 -30.09
N LYS A 174 12.78 8.74 -30.49
CA LYS A 174 13.95 9.55 -30.15
C LYS A 174 14.00 9.86 -28.66
N ARG A 175 12.86 10.17 -28.04
CA ARG A 175 12.78 10.45 -26.60
C ARG A 175 13.10 9.22 -25.76
N VAL A 176 12.61 8.04 -26.16
CA VAL A 176 12.97 6.77 -25.51
C VAL A 176 14.45 6.48 -25.70
N ALA A 177 14.99 6.62 -26.91
CA ALA A 177 16.42 6.41 -27.17
C ALA A 177 17.31 7.36 -26.35
N ALA A 178 16.95 8.64 -26.28
CA ALA A 178 17.66 9.62 -25.44
C ALA A 178 17.57 9.28 -23.94
N ALA A 179 16.40 8.86 -23.46
CA ALA A 179 16.19 8.47 -22.07
C ALA A 179 16.99 7.21 -21.67
N LEU A 180 17.20 6.29 -22.61
CA LEU A 180 18.02 5.09 -22.42
C LEU A 180 19.53 5.39 -22.54
N ALA A 181 19.92 6.36 -23.37
CA ALA A 181 21.32 6.76 -23.53
C ALA A 181 21.84 7.58 -22.35
N ALA A 182 20.98 8.38 -21.71
CA ALA A 182 21.35 9.13 -20.52
C ALA A 182 21.41 8.19 -19.30
N PRO A 183 22.54 8.10 -18.57
CA PRO A 183 22.58 7.32 -17.34
C PRO A 183 21.53 7.84 -16.35
N LEU A 184 20.88 6.92 -15.65
CA LEU A 184 20.01 7.30 -14.54
C LEU A 184 20.90 7.77 -13.38
N PRO A 185 20.59 8.90 -12.74
CA PRO A 185 21.39 9.36 -11.61
C PRO A 185 21.37 8.29 -10.50
N PRO A 186 22.47 8.12 -9.74
CA PRO A 186 22.40 7.36 -8.51
C PRO A 186 21.45 8.12 -7.58
N GLY A 187 20.28 7.54 -7.29
CA GLY A 187 19.37 8.18 -6.35
C GLY A 187 20.03 8.30 -4.97
N PRO A 188 19.53 9.18 -4.09
CA PRO A 188 20.10 9.40 -2.77
C PRO A 188 20.28 8.07 -2.02
N LEU A 189 21.29 8.01 -1.17
CA LEU A 189 21.51 6.83 -0.33
C LEU A 189 20.56 6.82 0.88
N GLU A 190 20.05 7.99 1.27
CA GLU A 190 19.21 8.18 2.44
C GLU A 190 18.12 9.23 2.16
N TRP A 191 16.94 9.01 2.75
CA TRP A 191 15.81 9.94 2.70
C TRP A 191 16.16 11.24 3.44
N PRO A 192 15.65 12.43 3.04
CA PRO A 192 15.74 13.60 3.90
C PRO A 192 15.09 13.27 5.23
N GLY A 193 15.94 13.07 6.27
CA GLY A 193 15.47 12.87 7.63
C GLY A 193 14.44 13.94 7.92
N ALA A 194 13.32 13.56 8.53
CA ALA A 194 12.29 14.51 8.92
C ALA A 194 13.02 15.71 9.53
N SER A 195 12.98 16.85 8.84
CA SER A 195 13.61 18.08 9.33
C SER A 195 13.17 18.18 10.77
N ALA A 196 14.12 18.24 11.70
CA ALA A 196 13.83 18.43 13.11
C ALA A 196 12.87 19.61 13.17
N VAL A 197 11.58 19.29 13.35
CA VAL A 197 10.64 20.26 13.87
C VAL A 197 11.14 20.39 15.28
N ASP A 198 11.76 21.52 15.58
CA ASP A 198 12.26 21.84 16.91
C ASP A 198 11.07 21.70 17.87
N LEU A 199 10.99 20.55 18.52
CA LEU A 199 10.00 20.25 19.55
C LEU A 199 10.63 20.66 20.88
N ASP A 200 10.93 21.94 21.05
CA ASP A 200 11.40 22.47 22.32
C ASP A 200 10.71 23.81 22.64
N ALA A 201 10.04 23.82 23.81
CA ALA A 201 9.47 24.93 24.58
C ALA A 201 8.22 25.64 23.98
N ASP A 202 7.05 25.67 24.63
CA ASP A 202 6.83 26.01 26.04
C ASP A 202 5.78 25.15 26.75
N ASP A 203 6.11 24.90 28.01
CA ASP A 203 5.41 24.16 29.06
C ASP A 203 4.37 25.03 29.81
N GLU A 204 3.37 24.35 30.37
CA GLU A 204 2.45 24.69 31.46
C GLU A 204 2.24 26.15 31.91
N SER A 205 0.97 26.59 31.95
CA SER A 205 0.22 26.70 33.21
C SER A 205 -1.05 27.55 33.08
N ALA A 206 -1.94 27.37 34.06
CA ALA A 206 -3.07 28.20 34.46
C ALA A 206 -4.45 27.75 33.97
N THR A 207 -5.05 26.94 34.83
CA THR A 207 -6.47 26.85 35.14
C THR A 207 -7.20 28.20 35.14
N ASP A 208 -8.49 28.12 34.79
CA ASP A 208 -9.63 28.63 35.59
C ASP A 208 -10.57 29.63 34.91
N GLU A 209 -11.86 29.41 35.21
CA GLU A 209 -13.00 30.34 35.19
C GLU A 209 -13.68 30.78 33.87
N THR A 210 -14.94 30.36 33.80
CA THR A 210 -16.14 31.09 33.33
C THR A 210 -16.64 30.84 31.90
N MET A 211 -17.44 29.77 31.75
CA MET A 211 -18.57 29.81 30.83
C MET A 211 -19.69 30.66 31.43
N GLN A 212 -19.88 31.89 30.93
CA GLN A 212 -21.12 32.64 31.15
C GLN A 212 -22.19 32.18 30.13
N PRO A 213 -23.39 31.79 30.57
CA PRO A 213 -24.54 31.64 29.67
C PRO A 213 -25.03 33.02 29.23
N LEU A 214 -25.35 33.18 27.94
CA LEU A 214 -26.06 34.34 27.41
C LEU A 214 -27.47 34.39 28.02
N GLU A 215 -27.71 35.42 28.84
CA GLU A 215 -29.02 35.85 29.30
C GLU A 215 -29.84 36.36 28.11
N ALA A 216 -30.89 35.63 27.72
CA ALA A 216 -31.90 36.12 26.79
C ALA A 216 -32.89 37.00 27.56
N SER A 217 -32.76 38.31 27.40
CA SER A 217 -33.68 39.30 27.93
C SER A 217 -35.06 39.23 27.26
N GLY A 218 -36.11 39.49 28.04
CA GLY A 218 -37.30 40.19 27.54
C GLY A 218 -38.62 39.43 27.63
N GLN A 219 -39.29 39.56 28.77
CA GLN A 219 -40.71 39.24 28.97
C GLN A 219 -41.63 40.19 28.21
N GLY A 220 -42.76 39.65 27.73
CA GLY A 220 -43.87 40.44 27.19
C GLY A 220 -45.04 39.58 26.70
N SER A 221 -45.80 39.00 27.62
CA SER A 221 -47.22 38.62 27.41
C SER A 221 -48.10 39.70 28.07
N PRO A 222 -49.44 39.77 27.91
CA PRO A 222 -50.38 38.95 27.11
C PRO A 222 -51.42 39.77 26.31
N ALA A 223 -52.20 39.11 25.42
CA ALA A 223 -53.63 39.40 25.20
C ALA A 223 -54.30 38.37 24.26
N THR A 224 -55.12 37.49 24.83
CA THR A 224 -56.36 36.92 24.23
C THR A 224 -57.50 37.93 24.45
N PRO A 225 -58.57 38.00 23.61
CA PRO A 225 -59.54 36.90 23.46
C PRO A 225 -60.31 36.83 22.10
N GLY A 226 -61.08 35.75 21.89
CA GLY A 226 -62.31 35.80 21.06
C GLY A 226 -62.55 34.65 20.06
N GLU A 227 -63.19 33.59 20.54
CA GLU A 227 -64.41 32.88 20.06
C GLU A 227 -64.95 32.99 18.60
N GLU A 228 -65.77 31.98 18.24
CA GLU A 228 -66.48 31.66 16.97
C GLU A 228 -65.65 30.89 15.92
N ARG A 229 -65.99 29.68 15.44
CA ARG A 229 -67.22 28.87 15.45
C ARG A 229 -66.87 27.40 15.14
#